data_AF-Q9UAZ2-F1
#
_entry.id   AF-Q9UAZ2-F1
#
_cell.length_a   1.000
_cell.length_b   1.000
_cell.length_c   1.000
_cell.angle_alpha   90.00
_cell.angle_beta   90.00
_cell.angle_gamma   90.00
#
_symmetry.space_group_name_H-M   'P 1'
#
loop_
_entity.id
_entity.type
_entity.pdbx_description
1 polymer ?
#
loop_
_entity_poly.entity_id
_entity_poly.type
_entity_poly.pdbx_seq_one_letter_code
_entity_poly.pdbx_strand_id
1 'polypeptide(L)'
;MNLLLTFLATILCVSELVSTLQPECKLPLDMGKTPCKNGKKEIRYHFDQKSNIPLAFEYSGCGGNKNNFKTESECRFTCTGYDQSGCAAGSKPINDKNCQTDEECGPKGICRYSNHINICCDKKIEKLIEADYEPKCPKGKKVAKIVEGGIPTTIVGKSCKSKFCPAGATCVEGTYFATCCN
;
A
#
# COMPACT_ATOMS: atom_id res chain seq x y z
N MET A 1 11.46 37.20 -31.46
CA MET A 1 10.46 36.82 -30.45
C MET A 1 9.87 35.46 -30.82
N ASN A 2 10.64 34.36 -30.76
CA ASN A 2 10.12 33.01 -31.06
C ASN A 2 10.95 31.87 -30.44
N LEU A 3 12.25 32.06 -30.15
CA LEU A 3 13.08 31.01 -29.53
C LEU A 3 12.80 30.79 -28.03
N LEU A 4 12.44 31.83 -27.27
CA LEU A 4 12.10 31.67 -25.85
C LEU A 4 10.76 30.95 -25.64
N LEU A 5 9.80 31.16 -26.54
CA LEU A 5 8.49 30.51 -26.48
C LEU A 5 8.59 29.00 -26.74
N THR A 6 9.45 28.59 -27.68
CA THR A 6 9.70 27.16 -27.94
C THR A 6 10.43 26.49 -26.78
N PHE A 7 11.41 27.17 -26.15
CA PHE A 7 12.13 26.64 -24.98
C PHE A 7 11.21 26.48 -23.75
N LEU A 8 10.29 27.43 -23.51
CA LEU A 8 9.31 27.30 -22.44
C LEU A 8 8.32 26.16 -22.72
N ALA A 9 7.89 25.96 -23.96
CA ALA A 9 7.02 24.85 -24.34
C ALA A 9 7.69 23.48 -24.15
N THR A 10 8.98 23.34 -24.46
CA THR A 10 9.72 22.07 -24.23
C THR A 10 9.98 21.80 -22.75
N ILE A 11 10.30 22.83 -21.95
CA ILE A 11 10.47 22.70 -20.49
C ILE A 11 9.15 22.31 -19.81
N LEU A 12 8.02 22.87 -20.23
CA LEU A 12 6.71 22.46 -19.72
C LEU A 12 6.39 21.01 -20.11
N CYS A 13 6.75 20.58 -21.32
CA CYS A 13 6.52 19.22 -21.81
C CYS A 13 7.30 18.14 -21.04
N VAL A 14 8.49 18.45 -20.49
CA VAL A 14 9.26 17.50 -19.66
C VAL A 14 8.84 17.46 -18.18
N SER A 15 8.14 18.49 -17.69
CA SER A 15 7.79 18.60 -16.27
C SER A 15 6.72 17.58 -15.80
N GLU A 16 5.99 16.95 -16.72
CA GLU A 16 4.96 15.95 -16.38
C GLU A 16 5.54 14.56 -15.99
N LEU A 17 6.86 14.39 -16.02
CA LEU A 17 7.52 13.08 -15.82
C LEU A 17 7.80 12.68 -14.36
N VAL A 18 7.42 13.44 -13.34
CA VAL A 18 7.83 13.15 -11.93
C VAL A 18 6.75 12.41 -11.12
N SER A 19 5.92 11.57 -11.75
CA SER A 19 5.07 10.64 -11.01
C SER A 19 5.27 9.24 -11.57
N THR A 20 6.12 8.46 -10.92
CA THR A 20 6.44 7.06 -11.26
C THR A 20 5.25 6.11 -11.10
N LEU A 21 4.20 6.54 -10.39
CA LEU A 21 3.01 5.76 -10.14
C LEU A 21 2.08 5.73 -11.37
N GLN A 22 1.75 4.52 -11.84
CA GLN A 22 0.86 4.32 -12.98
C GLN A 22 -0.52 4.97 -12.76
N PRO A 23 -1.18 5.49 -13.82
CA PRO A 23 -2.47 6.17 -13.71
C PRO A 23 -3.56 5.35 -13.01
N GLU A 24 -3.66 4.05 -13.29
CA GLU A 24 -4.60 3.13 -12.64
C GLU A 24 -4.41 3.06 -11.13
N CYS A 25 -3.16 3.09 -10.64
CA CYS A 25 -2.84 2.99 -9.23
C CYS A 25 -3.22 4.26 -8.42
N LYS A 26 -3.57 5.35 -9.11
CA LYS A 26 -4.07 6.60 -8.52
C LYS A 26 -5.60 6.61 -8.38
N LEU A 27 -6.30 5.64 -8.98
CA LEU A 27 -7.75 5.57 -8.91
C LEU A 27 -8.18 5.11 -7.50
N PRO A 28 -9.32 5.60 -6.99
CA PRO A 28 -9.81 5.20 -5.67
C PRO A 28 -10.18 3.71 -5.65
N LEU A 29 -10.26 3.12 -4.46
CA LEU A 29 -10.90 1.82 -4.28
C LEU A 29 -12.33 1.85 -4.85
N ASP A 30 -12.64 0.92 -5.74
CA ASP A 30 -13.99 0.72 -6.28
C ASP A 30 -14.36 -0.77 -6.20
N MET A 31 -15.26 -1.09 -5.27
CA MET A 31 -15.78 -2.44 -5.07
C MET A 31 -16.74 -2.87 -6.19
N GLY A 32 -17.05 -1.99 -7.13
CA GLY A 32 -17.98 -2.21 -8.23
C GLY A 32 -19.44 -2.04 -7.81
N LYS A 33 -20.33 -2.48 -8.70
CA LYS A 33 -21.78 -2.26 -8.56
C LYS A 33 -22.46 -3.44 -7.89
N THR A 34 -23.40 -3.15 -6.98
CA THR A 34 -24.27 -4.16 -6.37
C THR A 34 -25.75 -3.80 -6.58
N PRO A 35 -26.64 -4.76 -6.88
CA PRO A 35 -26.35 -6.18 -7.13
C PRO A 35 -25.65 -6.40 -8.48
N CYS A 36 -24.76 -7.41 -8.52
CA CYS A 36 -24.11 -7.87 -9.73
C CYS A 36 -24.68 -9.24 -10.08
N LYS A 37 -25.58 -9.31 -11.08
CA LYS A 37 -26.32 -10.55 -11.38
C LYS A 37 -25.47 -11.65 -12.03
N ASN A 38 -24.47 -11.25 -12.83
CA ASN A 38 -23.66 -12.16 -13.65
C ASN A 38 -22.17 -12.17 -13.27
N GLY A 39 -21.80 -11.54 -12.16
CA GLY A 39 -20.41 -11.54 -11.67
C GLY A 39 -20.26 -12.41 -10.45
N LYS A 40 -19.01 -12.79 -10.19
CA LYS A 40 -18.62 -13.57 -9.02
C LYS A 40 -17.90 -12.64 -8.04
N LYS A 41 -18.35 -12.66 -6.78
CA LYS A 41 -17.61 -12.01 -5.71
C LYS A 41 -16.27 -12.70 -5.50
N GLU A 42 -15.21 -11.92 -5.42
CA GLU A 42 -13.87 -12.43 -5.17
C GLU A 42 -12.99 -11.36 -4.52
N ILE A 43 -11.93 -11.81 -3.86
CA ILE A 43 -10.92 -10.90 -3.31
C ILE A 43 -10.05 -10.39 -4.45
N ARG A 44 -9.91 -9.06 -4.51
CA ARG A 44 -9.03 -8.33 -5.42
C ARG A 44 -8.18 -7.36 -4.60
N TYR A 45 -7.15 -6.80 -5.23
CA TYR A 45 -6.25 -5.84 -4.60
C TYR A 45 -6.31 -4.51 -5.33
N HIS A 46 -6.30 -3.42 -4.57
CA HIS A 46 -6.09 -2.07 -5.11
C HIS A 46 -4.87 -1.46 -4.42
N PHE A 47 -4.15 -0.62 -5.14
CA PHE A 47 -3.09 0.16 -4.53
C PHE A 47 -3.68 1.30 -3.73
N ASP A 48 -3.24 1.45 -2.48
CA ASP A 48 -3.66 2.55 -1.62
C ASP A 48 -2.50 3.52 -1.42
N GLN A 49 -2.63 4.74 -1.95
CA GLN A 49 -1.56 5.74 -1.88
C GLN A 49 -1.26 6.24 -0.45
N LYS A 50 -2.20 6.07 0.50
CA LYS A 50 -2.00 6.51 1.89
C LYS A 50 -1.09 5.55 2.65
N SER A 51 -1.31 4.25 2.51
CA SER A 51 -0.51 3.18 3.11
C SER A 51 0.65 2.73 2.22
N ASN A 52 0.64 3.15 0.95
CA ASN A 52 1.63 2.84 -0.09
C ASN A 52 1.85 1.33 -0.29
N ILE A 53 0.78 0.54 -0.15
CA ILE A 53 0.78 -0.92 -0.34
C ILE A 53 -0.50 -1.38 -1.04
N PRO A 54 -0.51 -2.60 -1.62
CA PRO A 54 -1.74 -3.24 -2.04
C PRO A 54 -2.65 -3.55 -0.84
N LEU A 55 -3.94 -3.25 -0.97
CA LEU A 55 -4.96 -3.56 0.03
C LEU A 55 -6.08 -4.39 -0.60
N ALA A 56 -6.47 -5.47 0.09
CA ALA A 56 -7.50 -6.39 -0.34
C ALA A 56 -8.91 -5.80 -0.17
N PHE A 57 -9.83 -6.20 -1.06
CA PHE A 57 -11.24 -5.89 -0.99
C PHE A 57 -12.10 -6.95 -1.68
N GLU A 58 -13.37 -7.09 -1.29
CA GLU A 58 -14.35 -7.90 -2.02
C GLU A 58 -14.83 -7.13 -3.26
N TYR A 59 -14.34 -7.52 -4.43
CA TYR A 59 -14.88 -7.02 -5.69
C TYR A 59 -16.23 -7.69 -5.98
N SER A 60 -17.22 -6.89 -6.36
CA SER A 60 -18.57 -7.37 -6.66
C SER A 60 -18.67 -8.26 -7.91
N GLY A 61 -17.65 -8.22 -8.79
CA GLY A 61 -17.68 -8.90 -10.08
C GLY A 61 -18.23 -8.06 -11.24
N CYS A 62 -18.73 -6.84 -10.97
CA CYS A 62 -19.28 -5.95 -12.00
C CYS A 62 -18.76 -4.51 -11.85
N GLY A 63 -18.39 -3.88 -12.97
CA GLY A 63 -17.94 -2.49 -12.98
C GLY A 63 -16.59 -2.34 -12.29
N GLY A 64 -16.43 -1.33 -11.44
CA GLY A 64 -15.14 -1.02 -10.86
C GLY A 64 -14.30 -0.13 -11.78
N ASN A 65 -13.08 0.16 -11.33
CA ASN A 65 -12.07 0.85 -12.11
C ASN A 65 -10.81 -0.01 -12.28
N LYS A 66 -9.74 0.53 -12.89
CA LYS A 66 -8.51 -0.22 -13.20
C LYS A 66 -7.60 -0.50 -12.00
N ASN A 67 -7.82 0.12 -10.84
CA ASN A 67 -7.10 -0.20 -9.61
C ASN A 67 -7.65 -1.50 -8.99
N ASN A 68 -7.56 -2.59 -9.74
CA ASN A 68 -8.20 -3.86 -9.45
C ASN A 68 -7.36 -5.02 -10.01
N PHE A 69 -6.56 -5.61 -9.15
CA PHE A 69 -5.59 -6.66 -9.47
C PHE A 69 -6.01 -7.99 -8.84
N LYS A 70 -5.66 -9.12 -9.49
CA LYS A 70 -6.02 -10.46 -9.01
C LYS A 70 -5.18 -10.91 -7.82
N THR A 71 -3.95 -10.44 -7.73
CA THR A 71 -2.99 -10.82 -6.69
C THR A 71 -2.34 -9.59 -6.07
N GLU A 72 -1.86 -9.74 -4.84
CA GLU A 72 -1.13 -8.71 -4.11
C GLU A 72 0.15 -8.34 -4.85
N SER A 73 0.85 -9.36 -5.35
CA SER A 73 2.08 -9.24 -6.14
C SER A 73 1.86 -8.48 -7.46
N GLU A 74 0.78 -8.75 -8.19
CA GLU A 74 0.43 -8.02 -9.41
C GLU A 74 0.20 -6.53 -9.12
N CYS A 75 -0.56 -6.22 -8.07
CA CYS A 75 -0.79 -4.83 -7.65
C CYS A 75 0.53 -4.15 -7.29
N ARG A 76 1.38 -4.81 -6.50
CA ARG A 76 2.67 -4.27 -6.04
C ARG A 76 3.60 -4.00 -7.21
N PHE A 77 3.80 -5.00 -8.08
CA PHE A 77 4.66 -4.87 -9.25
C PHE A 77 4.19 -3.75 -10.18
N THR A 78 2.88 -3.65 -10.41
CA THR A 78 2.30 -2.64 -11.30
C THR A 78 2.45 -1.21 -10.74
N CYS A 79 2.27 -1.04 -9.43
CA CYS A 79 2.17 0.29 -8.83
C CYS A 79 3.47 0.82 -8.20
N THR A 80 4.32 -0.04 -7.66
CA THR A 80 5.59 0.36 -7.02
C THR A 80 6.81 -0.27 -7.69
N GLY A 81 6.63 -1.19 -8.62
CA GLY A 81 7.73 -1.96 -9.21
C GLY A 81 8.49 -2.74 -8.13
N TYR A 82 9.83 -2.74 -8.24
CA TYR A 82 10.73 -3.36 -7.26
C TYR A 82 11.20 -2.39 -6.16
N ASP A 83 10.85 -1.10 -6.25
CA ASP A 83 11.33 -0.12 -5.28
C ASP A 83 10.51 -0.19 -3.99
N GLN A 84 11.00 -1.00 -3.05
CA GLN A 84 10.52 -1.06 -1.67
C GLN A 84 11.45 -0.32 -0.71
N SER A 85 12.37 0.51 -1.23
CA SER A 85 13.44 1.12 -0.45
C SER A 85 13.01 2.34 0.37
N GLY A 86 11.74 2.74 0.27
CA GLY A 86 11.17 3.84 1.03
C GLY A 86 10.71 3.48 2.45
N CYS A 87 10.36 4.52 3.20
CA CYS A 87 9.75 4.36 4.52
C CYS A 87 8.31 3.86 4.43
N ALA A 88 7.81 3.35 5.56
CA ALA A 88 6.42 3.00 5.76
C ALA A 88 5.45 4.09 5.26
N ALA A 89 4.29 3.66 4.75
CA ALA A 89 3.25 4.54 4.21
C ALA A 89 3.71 5.47 3.05
N GLY A 90 4.84 5.15 2.39
CA GLY A 90 5.40 6.02 1.36
C GLY A 90 5.92 7.35 1.92
N SER A 91 6.18 7.40 3.23
CA SER A 91 6.72 8.60 3.87
C SER A 91 8.16 8.86 3.42
N LYS A 92 8.59 10.12 3.48
CA LYS A 92 9.96 10.50 3.15
C LYS A 92 10.91 10.14 4.30
N PRO A 93 12.20 9.90 4.01
CA PRO A 93 13.23 9.88 5.03
C PRO A 93 13.18 11.16 5.88
N ILE A 94 13.44 11.04 7.19
CA ILE A 94 13.44 12.21 8.08
C ILE A 94 14.69 13.09 7.89
N ASN A 95 15.71 12.55 7.23
CA ASN A 95 16.94 13.22 6.82
C ASN A 95 17.62 12.38 5.71
N ASP A 96 18.64 12.94 5.07
CA ASP A 96 19.39 12.29 3.99
C ASP A 96 20.55 11.40 4.48
N LYS A 97 20.57 11.04 5.77
CA LYS A 97 21.63 10.22 6.34
C LYS A 97 21.31 8.74 6.19
N ASN A 98 22.36 7.98 5.88
CA ASN A 98 22.34 6.55 6.05
C ASN A 98 22.53 6.20 7.53
N CYS A 99 22.07 5.02 7.91
CA CYS A 99 22.19 4.55 9.29
C CYS A 99 22.66 3.11 9.36
N GLN A 100 23.32 2.73 10.45
CA GLN A 100 23.45 1.32 10.82
C GLN A 100 22.59 0.98 12.04
N THR A 101 22.23 1.97 12.83
CA THR A 101 21.48 1.83 14.07
C THR A 101 20.41 2.91 14.21
N ASP A 102 19.41 2.69 15.07
CA ASP A 102 18.32 3.65 15.29
C ASP A 102 18.81 4.96 15.92
N GLU A 103 19.87 4.89 16.73
CA GLU A 103 20.47 6.03 17.42
C GLU A 103 20.97 7.10 16.44
N GLU A 104 21.51 6.69 15.29
CA GLU A 104 22.01 7.59 14.23
C GLU A 104 20.89 8.45 13.61
N CYS A 105 19.64 7.97 13.67
CA CYS A 105 18.48 8.67 13.15
C CYS A 105 17.88 9.68 14.14
N GLY A 106 18.40 9.73 15.37
CA GLY A 106 17.90 10.60 16.43
C GLY A 106 16.57 10.14 17.04
N PRO A 107 16.02 10.90 18.00
CA PRO A 107 14.91 10.41 18.84
C PRO A 107 13.64 10.07 18.06
N LYS A 108 13.38 10.78 16.94
CA LYS A 108 12.20 10.59 16.08
C LYS A 108 12.41 9.55 14.98
N GLY A 109 13.62 9.03 14.82
CA GLY A 109 13.98 8.15 13.72
C GLY A 109 14.13 6.70 14.11
N ILE A 110 13.87 5.80 13.16
CA ILE A 110 14.22 4.38 13.20
C ILE A 110 15.00 4.05 11.92
N CYS A 111 16.01 3.20 12.02
CA CYS A 111 16.84 2.79 10.90
C CYS A 111 16.17 1.65 10.14
N ARG A 112 15.67 1.94 8.94
CA ARG A 112 15.04 0.96 8.07
C ARG A 112 16.08 0.33 7.15
N TYR A 113 16.28 -0.97 7.31
CA TYR A 113 17.18 -1.75 6.47
C TYR A 113 16.56 -2.01 5.09
N SER A 114 17.36 -1.83 4.04
CA SER A 114 16.97 -2.08 2.66
C SER A 114 18.14 -2.70 1.88
N ASN A 115 17.90 -3.17 0.66
CA ASN A 115 18.87 -3.98 -0.10
C ASN A 115 20.14 -3.24 -0.54
N HIS A 116 20.14 -1.90 -0.54
CA HIS A 116 21.27 -1.09 -1.01
C HIS A 116 21.74 -0.03 0.00
N ILE A 117 20.82 0.49 0.82
CA ILE A 117 21.10 1.60 1.71
C ILE A 117 20.07 1.60 2.84
N ASN A 118 20.53 1.69 4.08
CA ASN A 118 19.65 1.85 5.21
C ASN A 118 19.32 3.32 5.38
N ILE A 119 18.05 3.65 5.61
CA ILE A 119 17.57 5.04 5.68
C ILE A 119 16.86 5.31 7.01
N CYS A 120 16.88 6.56 7.43
CA CYS A 120 16.17 7.00 8.63
C CYS A 120 14.71 7.34 8.33
N CYS A 121 13.79 6.59 8.92
CA CYS A 121 12.34 6.74 8.76
C CYS A 121 11.66 7.31 10.01
N ASP A 122 10.48 7.89 9.84
CA ASP A 122 9.71 8.42 10.97
C ASP A 122 9.23 7.28 11.87
N LYS A 123 9.76 7.23 13.09
CA LYS A 123 9.49 6.20 14.09
C LYS A 123 8.00 6.07 14.43
N LYS A 124 7.23 7.17 14.36
CA LYS A 124 5.80 7.12 14.66
C LYS A 124 5.04 6.44 13.53
N ILE A 125 5.36 6.74 12.27
CA ILE A 125 4.71 6.12 11.12
C ILE A 125 5.00 4.63 11.07
N GLU A 126 6.27 4.23 11.23
CA GLU A 126 6.68 2.82 11.24
C GLU A 126 5.94 2.03 12.32
N LYS A 127 5.85 2.56 13.55
CA LYS A 127 5.10 1.93 14.65
C LYS A 127 3.60 1.82 14.40
N LEU A 128 3.00 2.79 13.70
CA LEU A 128 1.58 2.73 13.35
C LEU A 128 1.31 1.65 12.30
N ILE A 129 2.19 1.50 11.30
CA ILE A 129 2.08 0.44 10.31
C ILE A 129 2.31 -0.94 10.95
N GLU A 130 3.29 -1.08 11.84
CA GLU A 130 3.53 -2.30 12.61
C GLU A 130 2.30 -2.67 13.44
N ALA A 131 1.71 -1.70 14.15
CA ALA A 131 0.50 -1.92 14.95
C ALA A 131 -0.73 -2.31 14.10
N ASP A 132 -0.83 -1.79 12.87
CA ASP A 132 -1.91 -2.15 11.95
C ASP A 132 -1.71 -3.58 11.40
N TYR A 133 -0.48 -4.01 11.13
CA TYR A 133 -0.17 -5.40 10.74
C TYR A 133 -0.35 -6.40 11.88
N GLU A 134 -0.03 -6.00 13.11
CA GLU A 134 -0.06 -6.85 14.30
C GLU A 134 -0.97 -6.29 15.41
N PRO A 135 -2.28 -6.16 15.15
CA PRO A 135 -3.21 -5.65 16.15
C PRO A 135 -3.41 -6.67 17.27
N LYS A 136 -3.93 -6.19 18.41
CA LYS A 136 -4.43 -7.08 19.46
C LYS A 136 -5.67 -7.83 18.97
N CYS A 137 -5.51 -9.11 18.69
CA CYS A 137 -6.62 -9.98 18.32
C CYS A 137 -7.52 -10.35 19.52
N PRO A 138 -8.81 -10.66 19.27
CA PRO A 138 -9.67 -11.27 20.28
C PRO A 138 -9.05 -12.54 20.87
N LYS A 139 -9.39 -12.86 22.12
CA LYS A 139 -8.81 -14.00 22.85
C LYS A 139 -8.89 -15.29 22.03
N GLY A 140 -7.75 -15.95 21.86
CA GLY A 140 -7.62 -17.22 21.13
C GLY A 140 -7.47 -17.08 19.61
N LYS A 141 -7.65 -15.87 19.05
CA LYS A 141 -7.42 -15.60 17.64
C LYS A 141 -6.02 -15.07 17.38
N LYS A 142 -5.50 -15.29 16.17
CA LYS A 142 -4.23 -14.76 15.66
C LYS A 142 -4.48 -13.93 14.42
N VAL A 143 -3.49 -13.13 14.03
CA VAL A 143 -3.53 -12.39 12.76
C VAL A 143 -3.69 -13.38 11.60
N ALA A 144 -4.70 -13.17 10.78
CA ALA A 144 -5.04 -14.04 9.68
C ALA A 144 -4.01 -13.88 8.55
N LYS A 145 -3.48 -15.01 8.11
CA LYS A 145 -2.57 -15.09 6.97
C LYS A 145 -3.21 -15.88 5.84
N ILE A 146 -2.93 -15.45 4.61
CA ILE A 146 -3.24 -16.17 3.37
C ILE A 146 -1.93 -16.69 2.78
N VAL A 147 -1.98 -17.80 2.06
CA VAL A 147 -0.79 -18.33 1.37
C VAL A 147 -0.79 -17.79 -0.06
N GLU A 148 0.22 -16.99 -0.39
CA GLU A 148 0.42 -16.44 -1.73
C GLU A 148 1.82 -16.87 -2.22
N GLY A 149 1.90 -17.60 -3.34
CA GLY A 149 3.17 -18.15 -3.80
C GLY A 149 3.87 -19.11 -2.82
N GLY A 150 3.12 -19.72 -1.89
CA GLY A 150 3.68 -20.58 -0.84
C GLY A 150 4.15 -19.85 0.42
N ILE A 151 4.04 -18.52 0.46
CA ILE A 151 4.46 -17.69 1.59
C ILE A 151 3.22 -17.23 2.37
N PRO A 152 3.15 -17.47 3.70
CA PRO A 152 2.08 -16.93 4.54
C PRO A 152 2.20 -15.41 4.69
N THR A 153 1.27 -14.67 4.07
CA THR A 153 1.20 -13.21 4.07
C THR A 153 0.00 -12.74 4.88
N THR A 154 0.17 -11.71 5.71
CA THR A 154 -0.94 -11.08 6.43
C THR A 154 -1.88 -10.40 5.44
N ILE A 155 -3.16 -10.75 5.46
CA ILE A 155 -4.16 -10.09 4.61
C ILE A 155 -4.62 -8.79 5.27
N VAL A 156 -4.53 -7.70 4.52
CA VAL A 156 -4.90 -6.34 4.96
C VAL A 156 -5.83 -5.68 3.93
N GLY A 157 -6.68 -4.76 4.38
CA GLY A 157 -7.62 -4.04 3.52
C GLY A 157 -7.81 -2.60 3.96
N LYS A 158 -8.29 -1.71 3.09
CA LYS A 158 -8.41 -0.26 3.39
C LYS A 158 -9.18 0.05 4.68
N SER A 159 -10.21 -0.73 4.95
CA SER A 159 -11.01 -0.68 6.17
C SER A 159 -11.79 -1.98 6.29
N CYS A 160 -12.45 -2.22 7.43
CA CYS A 160 -13.36 -3.36 7.59
C CYS A 160 -14.55 -3.31 6.64
N LYS A 161 -14.90 -2.13 6.12
CA LYS A 161 -15.96 -1.96 5.11
C LYS A 161 -15.58 -2.56 3.75
N SER A 162 -14.30 -2.83 3.50
CA SER A 162 -13.82 -3.45 2.26
C SER A 162 -14.11 -4.96 2.17
N LYS A 163 -14.65 -5.59 3.23
CA LYS A 163 -15.11 -7.00 3.25
C LYS A 163 -14.06 -8.03 2.79
N PHE A 164 -12.80 -7.77 3.08
CA PHE A 164 -11.68 -8.58 2.60
C PHE A 164 -11.35 -9.79 3.48
N CYS A 165 -11.85 -9.81 4.72
CA CYS A 165 -11.52 -10.86 5.66
C CYS A 165 -12.07 -12.24 5.24
N PRO A 166 -11.32 -13.33 5.47
CA PRO A 166 -11.83 -14.69 5.32
C PRO A 166 -13.07 -14.95 6.20
N ALA A 167 -13.89 -15.92 5.81
CA ALA A 167 -15.08 -16.31 6.57
C ALA A 167 -14.73 -16.66 8.03
N GLY A 168 -15.52 -16.13 8.98
CA GLY A 168 -15.31 -16.36 10.42
C GLY A 168 -14.21 -15.50 11.08
N ALA A 169 -13.39 -14.81 10.28
CA ALA A 169 -12.40 -13.88 10.80
C ALA A 169 -13.07 -12.59 11.33
N THR A 170 -12.48 -12.02 12.37
CA THR A 170 -12.89 -10.72 12.93
C THR A 170 -11.99 -9.65 12.35
N CYS A 171 -12.58 -8.64 11.70
CA CYS A 171 -11.81 -7.49 11.23
C CYS A 171 -11.46 -6.54 12.37
N VAL A 172 -10.26 -5.96 12.33
CA VAL A 172 -9.77 -4.94 13.26
C VAL A 172 -9.33 -3.73 12.44
N GLU A 173 -9.95 -2.57 12.69
CA GLU A 173 -9.56 -1.31 12.06
C GLU A 173 -8.22 -0.82 12.61
N GLY A 174 -7.37 -0.34 11.70
CA GLY A 174 -6.12 0.33 12.02
C GLY A 174 -6.10 1.79 11.57
N THR A 175 -4.91 2.38 11.53
CA THR A 175 -4.67 3.79 11.20
C THR A 175 -4.55 4.03 9.69
N TYR A 176 -3.85 3.13 9.01
CA TYR A 176 -3.57 3.12 7.58
C TYR A 176 -4.38 2.05 6.85
N PHE A 177 -4.57 0.89 7.48
CA PHE A 177 -5.37 -0.21 6.95
C PHE A 177 -5.93 -1.08 8.08
N ALA A 178 -6.90 -1.92 7.77
CA ALA A 178 -7.47 -2.92 8.64
C ALA A 178 -6.82 -4.29 8.40
N THR A 179 -6.85 -5.12 9.44
CA THR A 179 -6.33 -6.49 9.44
C THR A 179 -7.42 -7.45 9.93
N CYS A 180 -7.25 -8.75 9.70
CA CYS A 180 -8.18 -9.78 10.16
C CYS A 180 -7.56 -10.64 11.25
N CYS A 181 -8.36 -11.09 12.20
CA CYS A 181 -7.99 -12.07 13.23
C CYS A 181 -8.84 -13.33 13.08
N ASN A 182 -8.21 -14.51 13.00
CA ASN A 182 -8.89 -15.81 12.91
C ASN A 182 -8.41 -16.84 13.93
#